data_AF-A0A7X5BVY0-F1
#
_entry.id   AF-A0A7X5BVY0-F1
#
_cell.length_a   1.000
_cell.length_b   1.000
_cell.length_c   1.000
_cell.angle_alpha   90.00
_cell.angle_beta   90.00
_cell.angle_gamma   90.00
#
_symmetry.space_group_name_H-M   'P 1'
#
loop_
_entity.id
_entity.type
_entity.pdbx_description
1 polymer ?
#
loop_
_entity_poly.entity_id
_entity_poly.type
_entity_poly.pdbx_seq_one_letter_code
_entity_poly.pdbx_strand_id
1 'polypeptide(L)'
;MNLIRLSVVGVGVAFLVAGCGGRRSNAKVDFSQMGPSINSKRYANLEKIAAKDLKCDQELTPQYLGENQYQMIGCNVEGVYELKCKVGQCSWVPDVRARAEFDMGCSRFDLKTSKLDRVTAGVVGCGKRATYRLLKEGYGYSWVLNSPVAQDETPAPAPAAAPVPVPAPADEVPVPTEL
;
A
#
# COMPACT_ATOMS: atom_id res chain seq x y z
N MET A 1 59.53 -0.58 -53.80
CA MET A 1 58.14 -1.08 -53.87
C MET A 1 58.03 -2.37 -53.08
N ASN A 2 57.42 -2.33 -51.90
CA ASN A 2 56.39 -3.29 -51.44
C ASN A 2 56.06 -3.05 -49.96
N LEU A 3 54.78 -2.74 -49.73
CA LEU A 3 54.10 -2.50 -48.47
C LEU A 3 53.60 -3.83 -47.88
N ILE A 4 53.84 -4.12 -46.60
CA ILE A 4 53.07 -5.13 -45.83
C ILE A 4 52.98 -4.65 -44.37
N ARG A 5 51.91 -3.91 -44.03
CA ARG A 5 50.71 -4.33 -43.26
C ARG A 5 50.94 -4.53 -41.74
N LEU A 6 50.55 -3.51 -40.99
CA LEU A 6 50.25 -3.54 -39.55
C LEU A 6 49.00 -4.39 -39.29
N SER A 7 49.11 -5.38 -38.40
CA SER A 7 47.96 -6.12 -37.86
C SER A 7 47.73 -5.68 -36.41
N VAL A 8 46.74 -4.82 -36.19
CA VAL A 8 46.22 -4.48 -34.86
C VAL A 8 45.20 -5.56 -34.48
N VAL A 9 45.54 -6.40 -33.50
CA VAL A 9 44.60 -7.34 -32.89
C VAL A 9 43.81 -6.57 -31.84
N GLY A 10 42.65 -6.06 -32.24
CA GLY A 10 41.66 -5.48 -31.32
C GLY A 10 40.84 -6.59 -30.66
N VAL A 11 41.09 -6.85 -29.38
CA VAL A 11 40.27 -7.72 -28.55
C VAL A 11 39.00 -6.95 -28.16
N GLY A 12 37.94 -7.15 -28.94
CA GLY A 12 36.60 -6.64 -28.62
C GLY A 12 35.94 -7.50 -27.55
N VAL A 13 35.88 -7.00 -26.31
CA VAL A 13 35.06 -7.58 -25.25
C VAL A 13 33.60 -7.17 -25.50
N ALA A 14 32.84 -8.06 -26.13
CA ALA A 14 31.39 -7.89 -26.27
C ALA A 14 30.72 -8.21 -24.93
N PHE A 15 30.37 -7.17 -24.16
CA PHE A 15 29.42 -7.30 -23.05
C PHE A 15 28.03 -7.58 -23.64
N LEU A 16 27.67 -8.86 -23.75
CA LEU A 16 26.29 -9.28 -23.91
C LEU A 16 25.55 -8.99 -22.60
N VAL A 17 25.01 -7.77 -22.49
CA VAL A 17 23.96 -7.49 -21.52
C VAL A 17 22.75 -8.30 -21.98
N ALA A 18 22.62 -9.50 -21.44
CA ALA A 18 21.39 -10.29 -21.54
C ALA A 18 20.30 -9.53 -20.78
N GLY A 19 19.63 -8.61 -21.47
CA GLY A 19 18.41 -7.99 -20.97
C GLY A 19 17.38 -9.08 -20.79
N CYS A 20 17.02 -9.38 -19.54
CA CYS A 20 15.88 -10.21 -19.16
C CYS A 20 14.57 -9.52 -19.59
N GLY A 21 14.33 -9.43 -20.90
CA GLY A 21 13.06 -9.03 -21.50
C GLY A 21 12.13 -10.22 -21.60
N GLY A 22 11.81 -10.85 -20.47
CA GLY A 22 10.80 -11.91 -20.40
C GLY A 22 9.45 -11.34 -20.87
N ARG A 23 9.00 -11.75 -22.06
CA ARG A 23 7.66 -11.39 -22.56
C ARG A 23 6.62 -12.06 -21.65
N ARG A 24 5.99 -11.28 -20.78
CA ARG A 24 4.87 -11.76 -19.97
C ARG A 24 3.70 -12.11 -20.89
N SER A 25 3.38 -13.39 -20.97
CA SER A 25 2.35 -13.91 -21.88
C SER A 25 0.98 -13.74 -21.25
N ASN A 26 0.30 -12.65 -21.59
CA ASN A 26 -1.06 -12.33 -21.16
C ASN A 26 -2.14 -13.32 -21.69
N ALA A 27 -1.75 -14.32 -22.48
CA ALA A 27 -2.66 -15.24 -23.18
C ALA A 27 -3.43 -16.22 -22.27
N LYS A 28 -3.07 -16.33 -20.98
CA LYS A 28 -3.71 -17.25 -20.02
C LYS A 28 -4.77 -16.60 -19.12
N VAL A 29 -5.00 -15.29 -19.24
CA VAL A 29 -5.88 -14.58 -18.32
C VAL A 29 -7.33 -14.71 -18.79
N ASP A 30 -8.16 -15.32 -17.95
CA ASP A 30 -9.60 -15.42 -18.18
C ASP A 30 -10.29 -14.10 -17.79
N PHE A 31 -10.55 -13.26 -18.78
CA PHE A 31 -11.21 -11.96 -18.58
C PHE A 31 -12.68 -12.10 -18.15
N SER A 32 -13.32 -13.27 -18.29
CA SER A 32 -14.71 -13.46 -17.88
C SER A 32 -14.89 -13.30 -16.35
N GLN A 33 -13.83 -13.59 -15.59
CA GLN A 33 -13.81 -13.50 -14.13
C GLN A 33 -13.34 -12.14 -13.61
N MET A 34 -12.95 -11.23 -14.50
CA MET A 34 -12.32 -9.96 -14.13
C MET A 34 -13.29 -8.78 -14.10
N GLY A 35 -14.59 -9.02 -14.22
CA GLY A 35 -15.62 -7.98 -14.21
C GLY A 35 -15.78 -7.26 -15.56
N PRO A 36 -16.87 -6.49 -15.72
CA PRO A 36 -17.30 -5.98 -17.03
C PRO A 36 -16.43 -4.85 -17.59
N SER A 37 -15.59 -4.23 -16.77
CA SER A 37 -14.80 -3.06 -17.13
C SER A 37 -13.37 -3.41 -17.58
N ILE A 38 -12.97 -4.67 -17.52
CA ILE A 38 -11.62 -5.08 -17.92
C ILE A 38 -11.55 -5.45 -19.40
N ASN A 39 -10.41 -5.22 -20.02
CA ASN A 39 -10.07 -5.78 -21.32
C ASN A 39 -8.56 -6.01 -21.39
N SER A 40 -8.09 -6.69 -22.45
CA SER A 40 -6.67 -7.03 -22.61
C SER A 40 -5.73 -5.82 -22.51
N LYS A 41 -6.11 -4.68 -23.10
CA LYS A 41 -5.30 -3.44 -23.04
C LYS A 41 -5.25 -2.85 -21.63
N ARG A 42 -6.37 -2.84 -20.91
CA ARG A 42 -6.45 -2.33 -19.53
C ARG A 42 -5.68 -3.22 -18.57
N TYR A 43 -5.79 -4.53 -18.75
CA TYR A 43 -5.06 -5.51 -17.96
C TYR A 43 -3.55 -5.43 -18.20
N ALA A 44 -3.08 -5.35 -19.46
CA ALA A 44 -1.66 -5.16 -19.74
C ALA A 44 -1.09 -3.85 -19.15
N ASN A 45 -1.93 -2.83 -18.96
CA ASN A 45 -1.54 -1.60 -18.27
C ASN A 45 -1.47 -1.82 -16.74
N LEU A 46 -2.49 -2.47 -16.16
CA LEU A 46 -2.50 -2.86 -14.75
C LEU A 46 -1.26 -3.67 -14.38
N GLU A 47 -0.95 -4.69 -15.19
CA GLU A 47 0.19 -5.57 -14.97
C GLU A 47 1.50 -4.78 -14.92
N LYS A 48 1.70 -3.81 -15.83
CA LYS A 48 2.89 -2.95 -15.86
C LYS A 48 3.00 -2.05 -14.63
N ILE A 49 1.89 -1.43 -14.23
CA ILE A 49 1.85 -0.58 -13.04
C ILE A 49 2.14 -1.42 -11.81
N ALA A 50 1.43 -2.54 -11.66
CA ALA A 50 1.58 -3.42 -10.53
C ALA A 50 2.99 -4.03 -10.44
N ALA A 51 3.59 -4.44 -11.55
CA ALA A 51 4.97 -4.93 -11.57
C ALA A 51 5.95 -3.92 -10.97
N LYS A 52 5.80 -2.65 -11.35
CA LYS A 52 6.65 -1.55 -10.88
C LYS A 52 6.39 -1.25 -9.40
N ASP A 53 5.13 -1.12 -9.01
CA ASP A 53 4.73 -0.72 -7.66
C ASP A 53 4.99 -1.83 -6.62
N LEU A 54 4.90 -3.09 -7.05
CA LEU A 54 5.21 -4.28 -6.25
C LEU A 54 6.68 -4.69 -6.33
N LYS A 55 7.48 -4.09 -7.22
CA LYS A 55 8.87 -4.50 -7.51
C LYS A 55 8.98 -6.01 -7.83
N CYS A 56 8.02 -6.51 -8.60
CA CYS A 56 7.90 -7.93 -8.94
C CYS A 56 8.09 -8.13 -10.44
N ASP A 57 9.17 -8.83 -10.80
CA ASP A 57 9.51 -9.13 -12.20
C ASP A 57 8.78 -10.35 -12.75
N GLN A 58 8.22 -11.19 -11.85
CA GLN A 58 7.44 -12.38 -12.20
C GLN A 58 6.00 -12.01 -12.63
N GLU A 59 5.29 -12.99 -13.19
CA GLU A 59 3.88 -12.84 -13.56
C GLU A 59 3.02 -12.65 -12.30
N LEU A 60 2.13 -11.66 -12.33
CA LEU A 60 1.24 -11.34 -11.23
C LEU A 60 -0.13 -11.97 -11.46
N THR A 61 -0.65 -12.66 -10.45
CA THR A 61 -1.99 -13.24 -10.46
C THR A 61 -3.00 -12.16 -10.08
N PRO A 62 -3.97 -11.87 -10.95
CA PRO A 62 -5.04 -10.93 -10.66
C PRO A 62 -6.21 -11.60 -9.93
N GLN A 63 -6.84 -10.87 -9.01
CA GLN A 63 -8.10 -11.24 -8.37
C GLN A 63 -9.05 -10.04 -8.41
N TYR A 64 -10.25 -10.23 -8.97
CA TYR A 64 -11.27 -9.18 -8.99
C TYR A 64 -12.00 -9.11 -7.64
N LEU A 65 -12.02 -7.92 -7.04
CA LEU A 65 -12.63 -7.68 -5.72
C LEU A 65 -14.04 -7.08 -5.81
N GLY A 66 -14.53 -6.78 -7.01
CA GLY A 66 -15.77 -6.03 -7.21
C GLY A 66 -15.53 -4.53 -7.38
N GLU A 67 -16.56 -3.80 -7.82
CA GLU A 67 -16.54 -2.33 -7.94
C GLU A 67 -15.34 -1.74 -8.71
N ASN A 68 -14.85 -2.43 -9.73
CA ASN A 68 -13.64 -2.05 -10.48
C ASN A 68 -12.33 -2.09 -9.66
N GLN A 69 -12.28 -2.85 -8.57
CA GLN A 69 -11.08 -3.11 -7.79
C GLN A 69 -10.46 -4.46 -8.14
N TYR A 70 -9.14 -4.47 -8.22
CA TYR A 70 -8.34 -5.60 -8.64
C TYR A 70 -7.16 -5.74 -7.69
N GLN A 71 -7.03 -6.90 -7.06
CA GLN A 71 -5.83 -7.28 -6.33
C GLN A 71 -4.85 -7.92 -7.30
N MET A 72 -3.59 -7.51 -7.24
CA MET A 72 -2.50 -8.14 -7.96
C MET A 72 -1.58 -8.80 -6.95
N ILE A 73 -1.31 -10.09 -7.12
CA ILE A 73 -0.59 -10.93 -6.16
C ILE A 73 0.59 -11.60 -6.87
N GLY A 74 1.78 -11.55 -6.28
CA GLY A 74 2.96 -12.27 -6.78
C GLY A 74 4.21 -11.84 -6.03
N CYS A 75 5.31 -12.59 -6.14
CA CYS A 75 6.55 -12.32 -5.40
C CYS A 75 6.35 -12.12 -3.88
N ASN A 76 5.40 -12.83 -3.25
CA ASN A 76 5.00 -12.66 -1.85
C ASN A 76 4.53 -11.25 -1.47
N VAL A 77 4.15 -10.43 -2.45
CA VAL A 77 3.59 -9.10 -2.28
C VAL A 77 2.23 -9.02 -2.95
N GLU A 78 1.43 -8.06 -2.50
CA GLU A 78 0.11 -7.79 -3.03
C GLU A 78 -0.13 -6.28 -3.12
N GLY A 79 -1.03 -5.89 -4.01
CA GLY A 79 -1.51 -4.52 -4.11
C GLY A 79 -2.90 -4.45 -4.68
N VAL A 80 -3.70 -3.51 -4.20
CA VAL A 80 -5.07 -3.27 -4.68
C VAL A 80 -5.11 -2.04 -5.58
N TYR A 81 -5.70 -2.20 -6.76
CA TYR A 81 -5.78 -1.17 -7.80
C TYR A 81 -7.24 -0.93 -8.18
N GLU A 82 -7.64 0.34 -8.32
CA GLU A 82 -9.01 0.71 -8.72
C GLU A 82 -9.00 1.28 -10.15
N LEU A 83 -9.84 0.75 -11.04
CA LEU A 83 -10.03 1.32 -12.37
C LEU A 83 -11.08 2.43 -12.31
N LYS A 84 -10.65 3.68 -12.49
CA LYS A 84 -11.57 4.83 -12.59
C LYS A 84 -11.74 5.25 -14.04
N CYS A 85 -13.00 5.31 -14.49
CA CYS A 85 -13.37 5.76 -15.83
C CYS A 85 -14.10 7.10 -15.78
N LYS A 86 -13.69 8.06 -16.62
CA LYS A 86 -14.36 9.36 -16.83
C LYS A 86 -14.38 9.68 -18.33
N VAL A 87 -15.59 9.85 -18.89
CA VAL A 87 -15.81 10.24 -20.30
C VAL A 87 -14.97 9.41 -21.28
N GLY A 88 -15.13 8.08 -21.27
CA GLY A 88 -14.44 7.16 -22.17
C GLY A 88 -12.95 6.91 -21.88
N GLN A 89 -12.34 7.67 -20.98
CA GLN A 89 -10.96 7.46 -20.53
C GLN A 89 -10.96 6.71 -19.20
N CYS A 90 -10.16 5.66 -19.08
CA CYS A 90 -9.99 4.92 -17.84
C CYS A 90 -8.52 4.90 -17.43
N SER A 91 -8.29 5.08 -16.14
CA SER A 91 -6.96 5.14 -15.54
C SER A 91 -6.95 4.38 -14.23
N TRP A 92 -5.82 3.72 -13.96
CA TRP A 92 -5.61 2.96 -12.74
C TRP A 92 -5.23 3.89 -11.58
N VAL A 93 -5.87 3.68 -10.44
CA VAL A 93 -5.50 4.26 -9.16
C VAL A 93 -4.59 3.24 -8.46
N PRO A 94 -3.34 3.61 -8.13
CA PRO A 94 -2.42 2.71 -7.44
C PRO A 94 -2.84 2.44 -5.99
N ASP A 95 -2.29 1.40 -5.38
CA ASP A 95 -2.51 1.10 -3.96
C ASP A 95 -1.94 2.23 -3.09
N VAL A 96 -2.77 2.79 -2.20
CA VAL A 96 -2.34 3.85 -1.27
C VAL A 96 -1.26 3.36 -0.30
N ARG A 97 -1.20 2.05 -0.01
CA ARG A 97 -0.18 1.46 0.86
C ARG A 97 1.23 1.64 0.31
N ALA A 98 1.41 1.69 -1.01
CA ALA A 98 2.72 1.91 -1.62
C ALA A 98 3.27 3.31 -1.29
N ARG A 99 2.40 4.32 -1.27
CA ARG A 99 2.76 5.68 -0.85
C ARG A 99 2.97 5.75 0.67
N ALA A 100 2.06 5.13 1.42
CA ALA A 100 2.09 5.16 2.87
C ALA A 100 3.28 4.42 3.48
N GLU A 101 3.76 3.35 2.85
CA GLU A 101 5.00 2.65 3.22
C GLU A 101 6.19 3.61 3.31
N PHE A 102 6.30 4.52 2.33
CA PHE A 102 7.35 5.55 2.33
C PHE A 102 7.12 6.64 3.39
N ASP A 103 5.92 7.23 3.43
CA ASP A 103 5.64 8.37 4.31
C ASP A 103 5.58 7.96 5.81
N MET A 104 5.09 6.76 6.12
CA MET A 104 4.97 6.23 7.49
C MET A 104 6.21 5.45 7.94
N GLY A 105 7.06 5.01 7.00
CA GLY A 105 8.27 4.25 7.29
C GLY A 105 8.00 2.86 7.87
N CYS A 106 6.97 2.17 7.37
CA CYS A 106 6.66 0.80 7.78
C CYS A 106 6.19 -0.07 6.62
N SER A 107 6.31 -1.39 6.81
CA SER A 107 6.00 -2.36 5.78
C SER A 107 4.55 -2.24 5.34
N ARG A 108 4.30 -2.32 4.04
CA ARG A 108 2.94 -2.32 3.48
C ARG A 108 2.03 -3.41 4.04
N PHE A 109 2.60 -4.52 4.49
CA PHE A 109 1.85 -5.63 5.09
C PHE A 109 1.29 -5.28 6.47
N ASP A 110 1.89 -4.30 7.15
CA ASP A 110 1.43 -3.79 8.43
C ASP A 110 0.44 -2.62 8.28
N LEU A 111 0.15 -2.21 7.03
CA LEU A 111 -0.74 -1.11 6.72
C LEU A 111 -2.14 -1.60 6.36
N LYS A 112 -3.14 -1.03 7.04
CA LYS A 112 -4.56 -1.21 6.74
C LYS A 112 -5.12 0.08 6.16
N THR A 113 -5.94 -0.05 5.14
CA THR A 113 -6.54 1.08 4.42
C THR A 113 -8.03 1.14 4.65
N SER A 114 -8.57 2.34 4.86
CA SER A 114 -10.01 2.59 4.91
C SER A 114 -10.37 3.72 3.96
N LYS A 115 -11.37 3.51 3.11
CA LYS A 115 -11.89 4.57 2.24
C LYS A 115 -12.70 5.54 3.09
N LEU A 116 -12.30 6.82 3.11
CA LEU A 116 -13.00 7.87 3.88
C LEU A 116 -14.04 8.55 2.99
N ASP A 117 -13.68 8.83 1.74
CA ASP A 117 -14.59 9.35 0.72
C ASP A 117 -14.14 8.90 -0.69
N ARG A 118 -14.64 9.56 -1.74
CA ARG A 118 -14.33 9.20 -3.14
C ARG A 118 -12.86 9.44 -3.55
N VAL A 119 -12.21 10.40 -2.91
CA VAL A 119 -10.85 10.87 -3.20
C VAL A 119 -9.94 10.83 -1.99
N THR A 120 -10.40 10.42 -0.81
CA THR A 120 -9.60 10.36 0.40
C THR A 120 -9.58 8.94 0.97
N ALA A 121 -8.39 8.49 1.34
CA ALA A 121 -8.16 7.23 2.03
C ALA A 121 -7.39 7.45 3.33
N GLY A 122 -7.82 6.78 4.40
CA GLY A 122 -7.08 6.67 5.64
C GLY A 122 -6.19 5.43 5.59
N VAL A 123 -4.99 5.54 6.14
CA VAL A 123 -4.07 4.41 6.33
C VAL A 123 -3.61 4.39 7.77
N VAL A 124 -3.70 3.22 8.39
CA VAL A 124 -3.27 2.97 9.77
C VAL A 124 -2.34 1.76 9.80
N GLY A 125 -1.35 1.78 10.67
CA GLY A 125 -0.39 0.69 10.81
C GLY A 125 0.84 1.15 11.58
N CYS A 126 1.60 0.21 12.14
CA CYS A 126 2.86 0.51 12.83
C CYS A 126 2.80 1.61 13.92
N GLY A 127 1.64 1.75 14.60
CA GLY A 127 1.40 2.79 15.61
C GLY A 127 1.26 4.20 15.03
N LYS A 128 0.99 4.32 13.73
CA LYS A 128 0.87 5.57 13.00
C LYS A 128 -0.41 5.57 12.16
N ARG A 129 -0.89 6.78 11.86
CA ARG A 129 -1.99 7.00 10.94
C ARG A 129 -1.74 8.20 10.04
N ALA A 130 -2.23 8.11 8.81
CA ALA A 130 -2.15 9.17 7.82
C ALA A 130 -3.39 9.19 6.95
N THR A 131 -3.70 10.36 6.39
CA THR A 131 -4.75 10.51 5.38
C THR A 131 -4.12 10.91 4.06
N TYR A 132 -4.62 10.33 2.97
CA TYR A 132 -4.12 10.57 1.62
C TYR A 132 -5.25 11.04 0.74
N ARG A 133 -4.95 12.02 -0.11
CA ARG A 133 -5.86 12.52 -1.13
C ARG A 133 -5.39 12.06 -2.51
N LEU A 134 -6.33 11.57 -3.29
CA LEU A 134 -6.15 11.16 -4.66
C LEU A 134 -6.17 12.40 -5.56
N LEU A 135 -5.04 12.66 -6.21
CA LEU A 135 -4.93 13.69 -7.22
C LEU A 135 -4.95 13.06 -8.61
N LYS A 136 -5.49 13.81 -9.58
CA LYS A 136 -5.40 13.46 -10.99
C LYS A 136 -4.25 14.25 -11.60
N GLU A 137 -3.24 13.56 -12.09
CA GLU A 137 -2.08 14.15 -12.75
C GLU A 137 -2.06 13.71 -14.22
N GLY A 138 -2.39 14.63 -15.12
CA GLY A 138 -2.55 14.33 -16.55
C GLY A 138 -3.56 13.19 -16.78
N TYR A 139 -3.08 12.06 -17.28
CA TYR A 139 -3.86 10.85 -17.54
C TYR A 139 -3.79 9.79 -16.43
N GLY A 140 -3.12 10.09 -15.31
CA GLY A 140 -2.93 9.18 -14.19
C GLY A 140 -3.53 9.69 -12.89
N TYR A 141 -3.42 8.85 -11.86
CA TYR A 141 -3.78 9.18 -10.49
C TYR A 141 -2.58 8.96 -9.56
N SER A 142 -2.45 9.83 -8.57
CA SER A 142 -1.41 9.76 -7.55
C SER A 142 -2.01 9.98 -6.16
N TRP A 143 -1.49 9.27 -5.16
CA TRP A 143 -1.81 9.55 -3.76
C TRP A 143 -0.82 10.55 -3.20
N VAL A 144 -1.35 11.60 -2.59
CA VAL A 144 -0.56 12.63 -1.90
C VAL A 144 -1.00 12.70 -0.45
N LEU A 145 -0.03 12.86 0.45
CA LEU A 145 -0.28 13.02 1.87
C LEU A 145 -1.15 14.27 2.12
N ASN A 146 -2.29 14.08 2.78
CA ASN A 146 -3.27 15.13 3.03
C ASN A 146 -3.08 15.80 4.41
N SER A 147 -2.32 15.18 5.31
CA SER A 147 -1.98 15.68 6.64
C SER A 147 -0.65 15.09 7.13
N PRO A 148 0.06 15.71 8.09
CA PRO A 148 1.20 15.06 8.75
C PRO A 148 0.84 13.67 9.29
N VAL A 149 1.81 12.76 9.31
CA VAL A 149 1.65 11.43 9.89
C VAL A 149 1.50 11.58 11.40
N ALA A 150 0.36 11.18 11.94
CA ALA A 150 0.11 11.19 13.37
C ALA A 150 0.57 9.86 13.98
N GLN A 151 1.12 9.91 15.20
CA GLN A 151 1.30 8.72 16.01
C GLN A 151 -0.02 8.42 16.73
N ASP A 152 -0.39 7.15 16.80
CA ASP A 152 -1.49 6.74 17.67
C ASP A 152 -0.96 6.81 19.11
N GLU A 153 -1.26 7.91 19.80
CA GLU A 153 -1.02 7.99 21.23
C GLU A 153 -1.72 6.82 21.90
N THR A 154 -0.93 5.99 22.58
CA THR A 154 -1.47 4.97 23.48
C THR A 154 -2.33 5.72 24.49
N PRO A 155 -3.61 5.35 24.70
CA PRO A 155 -4.46 6.03 25.66
C PRO A 155 -3.71 6.12 26.99
N ALA A 156 -3.59 7.34 27.54
CA ALA A 156 -2.98 7.53 28.84
C ALA A 156 -3.67 6.58 29.84
N PRO A 157 -2.91 5.87 30.71
CA PRO A 157 -3.53 5.03 31.72
C PRO A 157 -4.53 5.87 32.51
N ALA A 158 -5.75 5.36 32.65
CA ALA A 158 -6.81 6.05 33.38
C ALA A 158 -6.28 6.49 34.76
N PRO A 159 -6.64 7.69 35.24
CA PRO A 159 -6.23 8.14 36.57
C PRO A 159 -6.55 7.05 37.60
N ALA A 160 -5.55 6.65 38.39
CA ALA A 160 -5.74 5.68 39.45
C ALA A 160 -6.93 6.12 40.31
N ALA A 161 -7.89 5.21 40.52
CA ALA A 161 -9.07 5.49 41.34
C ALA A 161 -8.63 6.09 42.68
N ALA A 162 -9.26 7.20 43.08
CA ALA A 162 -8.97 7.84 44.35
C ALA A 162 -9.10 6.82 45.51
N PRO A 163 -8.18 6.83 46.49
CA PRO A 163 -8.27 5.94 47.63
C PRO A 163 -9.61 6.16 48.34
N VAL A 164 -10.35 5.07 48.52
CA VAL A 164 -11.65 5.08 49.20
C VAL A 164 -11.44 5.62 50.63
N PRO A 165 -12.23 6.61 51.10
CA PRO A 165 -12.11 7.10 52.47
C PRO A 165 -12.38 5.97 53.45
N VAL A 166 -11.43 5.75 54.36
CA VAL A 166 -11.58 4.80 55.47
C VAL A 166 -12.74 5.28 56.36
N PRO A 167 -13.72 4.42 56.70
CA PRO A 167 -14.81 4.81 57.59
C PRO A 167 -14.25 5.19 58.96
N ALA A 168 -14.72 6.32 59.49
CA ALA A 168 -14.38 6.79 60.82
C ALA A 168 -14.81 5.77 61.89
N PRO A 169 -14.02 5.56 62.95
CA PRO A 169 -14.42 4.70 64.05
C PRO A 169 -15.69 5.25 64.71
N ALA A 170 -16.68 4.38 64.93
CA ALA A 170 -17.91 4.72 65.64
C ALA A 170 -17.58 5.09 67.09
N ASP A 171 -18.08 6.26 67.53
CA ASP A 171 -18.03 6.71 68.92
C ASP A 171 -18.58 5.63 69.86
N GLU A 172 -17.74 5.25 70.82
CA GLU A 172 -18.03 4.34 71.92
C GLU A 172 -19.05 5.03 72.85
N VAL A 173 -20.27 4.51 72.91
CA VAL A 173 -21.32 5.01 73.80
C VAL A 173 -20.96 4.64 75.25
N PRO A 174 -20.82 5.61 76.18
CA PRO A 174 -20.53 5.30 77.57
C PRO A 174 -21.74 4.66 78.27
N VAL A 175 -21.45 3.57 78.99
CA VAL A 175 -22.39 2.79 79.81
C VAL A 175 -22.86 3.63 81.01
N PRO A 176 -24.17 3.77 81.28
CA PRO A 176 -24.66 4.40 82.50
C PRO A 176 -24.45 3.47 83.70
N THR A 177 -23.85 4.00 84.76
CA THR A 177 -23.75 3.33 86.08
C THR A 177 -24.99 3.72 86.89
N GLU A 178 -25.88 2.76 87.17
CA GLU A 178 -26.98 2.93 88.11
C GLU A 178 -26.47 2.89 89.57
N LEU A 179 -27.08 3.73 90.42
CA LEU A 179 -26.93 3.78 91.88
C LEU A 179 -28.26 3.37 92.53
#